data_AF-A0AAW6UT11-F1
#
_entry.id   AF-A0AAW6UT11-F1
#
_cell.length_a   1.000
_cell.length_b   1.000
_cell.length_c   1.000
_cell.angle_alpha   90.00
_cell.angle_beta   90.00
_cell.angle_gamma   90.00
#
_symmetry.space_group_name_H-M   'P 1'
#
loop_
_entity.id
_entity.type
_entity.pdbx_description
1 polymer ?
#
loop_
_entity_poly.entity_id
_entity_poly.type
_entity_poly.pdbx_seq_one_letter_code
_entity_poly.pdbx_strand_id
1 'polypeptide(L)'
;MLDVYLTDVQKKVQFKDYPGEHPVKFILNFKKIFPSVMELLLPVLPNDENLDEMTWESTTKDFELFKLLLSGWGVIELRLNAISQFKNKNYADQLIKAAQQKRREFAKANKMLKTVELDYLFMHEIHALIDAELVEIGEKFYLPTLREIWKNKVSQSVLNAKF
;
A
#
# COMPACT_ATOMS: atom_id res chain seq x y z
N MET A 1 -4.13 12.47 -14.14
CA MET A 1 -2.69 12.32 -13.82
C MET A 1 -2.45 12.93 -12.45
N LEU A 2 -1.54 12.37 -11.65
CA LEU A 2 -1.14 13.00 -10.38
C LEU A 2 0.00 13.98 -10.66
N ASP A 3 -0.26 15.27 -10.45
CA ASP A 3 0.75 16.33 -10.52
C ASP A 3 1.38 16.54 -9.14
N VAL A 4 2.60 16.02 -8.96
CA VAL A 4 3.29 15.98 -7.66
C VAL A 4 4.47 16.94 -7.66
N TYR A 5 4.54 17.83 -6.68
CA TYR A 5 5.70 18.66 -6.40
C TYR A 5 6.60 18.00 -5.35
N LEU A 6 7.80 17.63 -5.76
CA LEU A 6 8.84 17.08 -4.88
C LEU A 6 9.58 18.22 -4.20
N THR A 7 9.34 18.39 -2.90
CA THR A 7 9.78 19.57 -2.13
C THR A 7 11.28 19.59 -1.86
N ASP A 8 11.90 18.41 -1.70
CA ASP A 8 13.32 18.24 -1.42
C ASP A 8 14.22 18.55 -2.63
N VAL A 9 13.69 18.38 -3.84
CA VAL A 9 14.40 18.67 -5.10
C VAL A 9 13.76 19.78 -5.93
N GLN A 10 12.71 20.41 -5.40
CA GLN A 10 11.94 21.49 -6.01
C GLN A 10 11.51 21.19 -7.45
N LYS A 11 10.99 19.97 -7.68
CA LYS A 11 10.69 19.47 -9.02
C LYS A 11 9.24 18.99 -9.13
N LYS A 12 8.55 19.44 -10.19
CA LYS A 12 7.25 18.87 -10.57
C LYS A 12 7.44 17.57 -11.33
N VAL A 13 6.70 16.55 -10.94
CA VAL A 13 6.65 15.25 -11.60
C VAL A 13 5.21 14.86 -11.88
N GLN A 14 5.03 14.16 -12.98
CA GLN A 14 3.75 13.75 -13.49
C GLN A 14 3.65 12.23 -13.41
N PHE A 15 2.73 11.73 -12.60
CA PHE A 15 2.59 10.30 -12.33
C PHE A 15 1.28 9.75 -12.88
N LYS A 16 1.40 8.76 -13.77
CA LYS A 16 0.28 8.13 -14.48
C LYS A 16 0.06 6.66 -14.09
N ASP A 17 0.98 6.05 -13.36
CA ASP A 17 0.95 4.61 -13.07
C ASP A 17 0.04 4.30 -11.87
N TYR A 18 -1.23 4.70 -11.96
CA TYR A 18 -2.28 4.37 -11.01
C TYR A 18 -3.57 3.98 -11.74
N PRO A 19 -4.42 3.12 -11.16
CA PRO A 19 -5.69 2.75 -11.78
C PRO A 19 -6.73 3.88 -11.68
N GLY A 20 -7.39 4.15 -12.81
CA GLY A 20 -8.56 5.03 -12.88
C GLY A 20 -8.30 6.42 -13.48
N GLU A 21 -9.39 7.10 -13.82
CA GLU A 21 -9.35 8.37 -14.56
C GLU A 21 -9.29 9.59 -13.63
N HIS A 22 -9.80 9.46 -12.40
CA HIS A 22 -9.92 10.55 -11.43
C HIS A 22 -8.87 10.44 -10.31
N PRO A 23 -7.78 11.23 -10.33
CA PRO A 23 -6.68 11.09 -9.38
C PRO A 23 -7.10 11.34 -7.92
N VAL A 24 -7.94 12.34 -7.66
CA VAL A 24 -8.44 12.64 -6.31
C VAL A 24 -9.22 11.46 -5.73
N LYS A 25 -10.17 10.93 -6.49
CA LYS A 25 -10.98 9.77 -6.09
C LYS A 25 -10.11 8.54 -5.85
N PHE A 26 -9.09 8.34 -6.70
CA PHE A 26 -8.12 7.27 -6.52
C PHE A 26 -7.39 7.41 -5.17
N ILE A 27 -6.77 8.56 -4.89
CA ILE A 27 -6.06 8.80 -3.62
C ILE A 27 -6.98 8.62 -2.41
N LEU A 28 -8.22 9.11 -2.47
CA LEU A 28 -9.21 8.97 -1.39
C LEU A 28 -9.67 7.53 -1.16
N ASN A 29 -9.63 6.67 -2.17
CA ASN A 29 -9.90 5.24 -2.01
C ASN A 29 -8.65 4.51 -1.54
N PHE A 30 -7.49 4.87 -2.07
CA PHE A 30 -6.22 4.25 -1.72
C PHE A 30 -5.87 4.48 -0.24
N LYS A 31 -6.16 5.68 0.31
CA LYS A 31 -5.99 5.95 1.74
C LYS A 31 -6.83 5.05 2.66
N LYS A 32 -7.95 4.51 2.17
CA LYS A 32 -8.78 3.57 2.96
C LYS A 32 -8.10 2.22 3.14
N ILE A 33 -7.20 1.87 2.21
CA ILE A 33 -6.40 0.66 2.23
C ILE A 33 -5.10 0.93 2.99
N PHE A 34 -4.42 2.02 2.64
CA PHE A 34 -3.15 2.45 3.22
C PHE A 34 -3.26 3.87 3.81
N PRO A 35 -3.59 4.00 5.10
CA PRO A 35 -3.71 5.29 5.74
C PRO A 35 -2.49 6.20 5.62
N SER A 36 -1.27 5.65 5.46
CA SER A 36 -0.05 6.45 5.30
C SER A 36 -0.01 7.28 4.03
N VAL A 37 -0.89 7.02 3.04
CA VAL A 37 -0.98 7.82 1.80
C VAL A 37 -1.15 9.32 2.10
N MET A 38 -1.89 9.68 3.16
CA MET A 38 -2.08 11.09 3.54
C MET A 38 -0.83 11.72 4.17
N GLU A 39 0.10 10.91 4.69
CA GLU A 39 1.39 11.37 5.21
C GLU A 39 2.44 11.43 4.08
N LEU A 40 2.33 10.54 3.09
CA LEU A 40 3.29 10.42 1.99
C LEU A 40 3.00 11.39 0.83
N LEU A 41 1.73 11.77 0.65
CA LEU A 41 1.28 12.57 -0.48
C LEU A 41 0.27 13.62 0.01
N LEU A 42 0.77 14.81 0.36
CA LEU A 42 -0.02 15.89 0.94
C LEU A 42 -0.85 16.58 -0.16
N PRO A 43 -2.18 16.74 0.03
CA PRO A 43 -3.01 17.45 -0.95
C PRO A 43 -2.76 18.95 -0.88
N VAL A 44 -2.63 19.58 -2.05
CA VAL A 44 -2.58 21.04 -2.21
C VAL A 44 -3.84 21.48 -2.94
N LEU A 45 -4.65 22.27 -2.23
CA LEU A 45 -5.89 22.82 -2.76
C LEU A 45 -5.58 24.02 -3.68
N PRO A 46 -6.25 24.13 -4.84
CA PRO A 46 -6.18 25.33 -5.65
C PRO A 46 -6.96 26.47 -4.99
N ASN A 47 -6.63 27.71 -5.39
CA ASN A 47 -7.19 28.93 -4.78
C ASN A 47 -8.70 29.07 -4.97
N ASP A 48 -9.26 28.44 -5.99
CA ASP A 48 -10.69 28.46 -6.34
C ASP A 48 -11.46 27.24 -5.82
N GLU A 49 -10.80 26.40 -5.00
CA GLU A 49 -11.32 25.15 -4.45
C GLU A 49 -11.77 24.10 -5.48
N ASN A 50 -11.41 24.27 -6.76
CA ASN A 50 -11.71 23.30 -7.80
C ASN A 50 -10.94 21.99 -7.58
N LEU A 51 -11.59 20.97 -7.01
CA LEU A 51 -10.93 19.69 -6.70
C LEU A 51 -10.35 18.97 -7.93
N ASP A 52 -10.83 19.26 -9.14
CA ASP A 52 -10.25 18.68 -10.36
C ASP A 52 -8.84 19.19 -10.65
N GLU A 53 -8.47 20.35 -10.08
CA GLU A 53 -7.15 20.99 -10.18
C GLU A 53 -6.28 20.75 -8.94
N MET A 54 -6.71 19.87 -8.03
CA MET A 54 -5.93 19.52 -6.84
C MET A 54 -4.58 18.92 -7.25
N THR A 55 -3.51 19.40 -6.62
CA THR A 55 -2.15 18.89 -6.81
C THR A 55 -1.66 18.24 -5.53
N TRP A 56 -0.44 17.68 -5.55
CA TRP A 56 0.12 16.99 -4.40
C TRP A 56 1.55 17.43 -4.11
N GLU A 57 1.95 17.37 -2.84
CA GLU A 57 3.32 17.57 -2.40
C GLU A 57 3.86 16.31 -1.73
N SER A 58 5.14 16.05 -1.95
CA SER A 58 5.86 14.94 -1.33
C SER A 58 7.35 15.23 -1.29
N THR A 59 8.11 14.39 -0.57
CA THR A 59 9.56 14.29 -0.76
C THR A 59 9.85 13.17 -1.76
N THR A 60 11.04 13.15 -2.38
CA THR A 60 11.45 12.03 -3.24
C THR A 60 11.30 10.69 -2.52
N LYS A 61 11.70 10.64 -1.23
CA LYS A 61 11.64 9.41 -0.42
C LYS A 61 10.20 8.95 -0.18
N ASP A 62 9.31 9.85 0.20
CA ASP A 62 7.92 9.50 0.52
C ASP A 62 7.15 9.14 -0.75
N PHE A 63 7.45 9.82 -1.86
CA PHE A 63 6.88 9.49 -3.15
C PHE A 63 7.31 8.09 -3.63
N GLU A 64 8.56 7.67 -3.39
CA GLU A 64 8.97 6.28 -3.63
C GLU A 64 8.21 5.28 -2.74
N LEU A 65 7.97 5.59 -1.46
CA LEU A 65 7.16 4.73 -0.58
C LEU A 65 5.72 4.62 -1.07
N PHE A 66 5.11 5.73 -1.50
CA PHE A 66 3.77 5.72 -2.11
C PHE A 66 3.71 4.81 -3.33
N LYS A 67 4.69 4.89 -4.25
CA LYS A 67 4.77 4.01 -5.43
C LYS A 67 4.94 2.54 -5.04
N LEU A 68 5.73 2.25 -3.99
CA LEU A 68 5.88 0.90 -3.47
C LEU A 68 4.57 0.34 -2.93
N LEU A 69 3.82 1.11 -2.13
CA LEU A 69 2.49 0.71 -1.66
C LEU A 69 1.55 0.41 -2.83
N LEU A 70 1.56 1.27 -3.86
CA LEU A 70 0.71 1.10 -5.04
C LEU A 70 1.05 -0.17 -5.82
N SER A 71 2.33 -0.40 -6.09
CA SER A 71 2.78 -1.63 -6.75
C SER A 71 2.47 -2.88 -5.93
N GLY A 72 2.65 -2.82 -4.60
CA GLY A 72 2.37 -3.92 -3.69
C GLY A 72 0.88 -4.28 -3.69
N TRP A 73 0.01 -3.28 -3.66
CA TRP A 73 -1.43 -3.49 -3.78
C TRP A 73 -1.83 -4.11 -5.11
N GLY A 74 -1.26 -3.66 -6.24
CA GLY A 74 -1.53 -4.27 -7.53
C GLY A 74 -1.21 -5.76 -7.56
N VAL A 75 -0.12 -6.18 -6.92
CA VAL A 75 0.20 -7.61 -6.77
C VAL A 75 -0.81 -8.32 -5.88
N ILE A 76 -1.21 -7.71 -4.75
CA ILE A 76 -2.23 -8.27 -3.86
C ILE A 76 -3.55 -8.48 -4.61
N GLU A 77 -4.01 -7.49 -5.39
CA GLU A 77 -5.25 -7.59 -6.17
C GLU A 77 -5.21 -8.74 -7.17
N LEU A 78 -4.11 -8.88 -7.92
CA LEU A 78 -3.92 -9.99 -8.86
C LEU A 78 -4.00 -11.34 -8.16
N ARG A 79 -3.37 -11.47 -6.99
CA ARG A 79 -3.34 -12.72 -6.24
C ARG A 79 -4.68 -13.03 -5.56
N LEU A 80 -5.39 -12.01 -5.05
CA LEU A 80 -6.76 -12.17 -4.52
C LEU A 80 -7.76 -12.53 -5.62
N ASN A 81 -7.56 -12.05 -6.85
CA ASN A 81 -8.34 -12.49 -8.01
C ASN A 81 -8.12 -13.99 -8.29
N ALA A 82 -6.89 -14.48 -8.19
CA ALA A 82 -6.60 -15.92 -8.30
C ALA A 82 -7.29 -16.72 -7.19
N ILE A 83 -7.23 -16.24 -5.93
CA ILE A 83 -7.98 -16.85 -4.81
C ILE A 83 -9.48 -16.86 -5.08
N SER A 84 -10.03 -15.80 -5.66
CA SER A 84 -11.46 -15.71 -5.96
C SER A 84 -11.88 -16.72 -7.03
N GLN A 85 -11.01 -17.06 -7.96
CA GLN A 85 -11.26 -18.09 -8.99
C GLN A 85 -11.05 -19.50 -8.44
N PHE A 86 -10.02 -19.70 -7.62
CA PHE A 86 -9.70 -21.00 -7.02
C PHE A 86 -10.70 -21.41 -5.94
N LYS A 87 -11.10 -20.46 -5.09
CA LYS A 87 -12.08 -20.66 -4.01
C LYS A 87 -13.35 -19.88 -4.32
N ASN A 88 -13.46 -18.65 -3.84
CA ASN A 88 -14.54 -17.73 -4.16
C ASN A 88 -14.21 -16.32 -3.63
N LYS A 89 -14.97 -15.34 -4.08
CA LYS A 89 -14.83 -13.93 -3.66
C LYS A 89 -14.96 -13.73 -2.15
N ASN A 90 -15.91 -14.40 -1.49
CA ASN A 90 -16.12 -14.24 -0.04
C ASN A 90 -14.89 -14.68 0.75
N TYR A 91 -14.21 -15.73 0.28
CA TYR A 91 -12.97 -16.21 0.89
C TYR A 91 -11.84 -15.21 0.72
N ALA A 92 -11.65 -14.65 -0.48
CA ALA A 92 -10.68 -13.57 -0.71
C ALA A 92 -10.96 -12.35 0.21
N ASP A 93 -12.23 -11.96 0.36
CA ASP A 93 -12.63 -10.87 1.26
C ASP A 93 -12.33 -11.19 2.73
N GLN A 94 -12.41 -12.45 3.15
CA GLN A 94 -12.04 -12.89 4.50
C GLN A 94 -10.54 -12.76 4.76
N LEU A 95 -9.68 -13.06 3.77
CA LEU A 95 -8.23 -12.87 3.90
C LEU A 95 -7.87 -11.40 4.13
N ILE A 96 -8.51 -10.48 3.40
CA ILE A 96 -8.33 -9.04 3.61
C ILE A 96 -8.72 -8.64 5.03
N LYS A 97 -9.89 -9.10 5.51
CA LYS A 97 -10.37 -8.81 6.87
C LYS A 97 -9.42 -9.36 7.94
N ALA A 98 -8.90 -10.57 7.77
CA ALA A 98 -7.92 -11.16 8.66
C ALA A 98 -6.64 -10.34 8.72
N ALA A 99 -6.10 -9.94 7.56
CA ALA A 99 -4.90 -9.10 7.49
C ALA A 99 -5.13 -7.70 8.12
N GLN A 100 -6.30 -7.09 7.90
CA GLN A 100 -6.67 -5.83 8.54
C GLN A 100 -6.77 -5.96 10.06
N GLN A 101 -7.33 -7.06 10.55
CA GLN A 101 -7.38 -7.34 11.98
C GLN A 101 -5.97 -7.49 12.55
N LYS A 102 -5.07 -8.21 11.86
CA LYS A 102 -3.67 -8.35 12.29
C LYS A 102 -2.93 -7.03 12.31
N ARG A 103 -3.12 -6.16 11.32
CA ARG A 103 -2.60 -4.77 11.32
C ARG A 103 -3.01 -4.01 12.59
N ARG A 104 -4.26 -4.15 13.02
CA ARG A 104 -4.75 -3.50 14.25
C ARG A 104 -4.10 -4.09 15.50
N GLU A 105 -3.81 -5.39 15.52
CA GLU A 105 -3.07 -6.03 16.61
C GLU A 105 -1.64 -5.49 16.71
N PHE A 106 -0.92 -5.36 15.59
CA PHE A 106 0.41 -4.75 15.59
C PHE A 106 0.38 -3.31 16.12
N ALA A 107 -0.58 -2.49 15.69
CA ALA A 107 -0.73 -1.11 16.17
C ALA A 107 -1.00 -1.03 17.68
N LYS A 108 -1.74 -2.00 18.23
CA LYS A 108 -2.00 -2.09 19.68
C LYS A 108 -0.77 -2.58 20.45
N ALA A 109 -0.07 -3.58 19.93
CA ALA A 109 1.08 -4.20 20.57
C ALA A 109 2.32 -3.29 20.57
N ASN A 110 2.50 -2.50 19.51
CA ASN A 110 3.64 -1.60 19.37
C ASN A 110 3.20 -0.21 18.90
N LYS A 111 3.04 0.70 19.88
CA LYS A 111 2.62 2.09 19.66
C LYS A 111 3.68 2.95 18.95
N MET A 112 4.92 2.47 18.82
CA MET A 112 6.01 3.21 18.17
C MET A 112 6.07 2.96 16.66
N LEU A 113 5.26 2.03 16.14
CA LEU A 113 5.18 1.77 14.70
C LEU A 113 4.60 2.97 13.96
N LYS A 114 5.28 3.36 12.88
CA LYS A 114 4.80 4.39 11.96
C LYS A 114 3.63 3.84 11.14
N THR A 115 2.78 4.73 10.64
CA THR A 115 1.64 4.36 9.78
C THR A 115 2.08 3.56 8.55
N VAL A 116 3.18 3.97 7.89
CA VAL A 116 3.74 3.25 6.74
C VAL A 116 4.28 1.85 7.09
N GLU A 117 4.79 1.66 8.32
CA GLU A 117 5.23 0.35 8.79
C GLU A 117 4.03 -0.58 9.04
N LEU A 118 2.92 -0.04 9.56
CA LEU A 118 1.66 -0.77 9.69
C LEU A 118 1.08 -1.15 8.32
N ASP A 119 1.22 -0.28 7.32
CA ASP A 119 0.79 -0.53 5.95
C ASP A 119 1.63 -1.62 5.28
N TYR A 120 2.94 -1.63 5.51
CA TYR A 120 3.81 -2.75 5.14
C TYR A 120 3.39 -4.05 5.85
N LEU A 121 3.15 -4.03 7.16
CA LEU A 121 2.75 -5.23 7.91
C LEU A 121 1.42 -5.79 7.44
N PHE A 122 0.50 -4.95 6.99
CA PHE A 122 -0.72 -5.39 6.32
C PHE A 122 -0.43 -6.13 5.01
N MET A 123 0.43 -5.58 4.15
CA MET A 123 0.84 -6.27 2.92
C MET A 123 1.59 -7.58 3.20
N HIS A 124 2.43 -7.59 4.23
CA HIS A 124 3.13 -8.78 4.67
C HIS A 124 2.15 -9.88 5.09
N GLU A 125 1.21 -9.56 5.98
CA GLU A 125 0.23 -10.52 6.47
C GLU A 125 -0.66 -11.05 5.34
N ILE A 126 -1.20 -10.18 4.48
CA ILE A 126 -2.07 -10.65 3.40
C ILE A 126 -1.31 -11.52 2.39
N HIS A 127 -0.03 -11.23 2.11
CA HIS A 127 0.79 -12.11 1.29
C HIS A 127 1.07 -13.45 1.98
N ALA A 128 1.31 -13.47 3.30
CA ALA A 128 1.48 -14.72 4.04
C ALA A 128 0.22 -15.59 4.00
N LEU A 129 -0.96 -14.97 4.18
CA LEU A 129 -2.24 -15.64 4.05
C LEU A 129 -2.46 -16.19 2.63
N ILE A 130 -2.25 -15.38 1.59
CA ILE A 130 -2.41 -15.85 0.22
C ILE A 130 -1.36 -16.92 -0.16
N ASP A 131 -0.12 -16.79 0.31
CA ASP A 131 0.93 -17.80 0.11
C ASP A 131 0.50 -19.16 0.69
N ALA A 132 -0.12 -19.17 1.88
CA ALA A 132 -0.63 -20.39 2.51
C ALA A 132 -1.75 -21.07 1.70
N GLU A 133 -2.53 -20.29 0.95
CA GLU A 133 -3.61 -20.79 0.12
C GLU A 133 -3.14 -21.28 -1.25
N LEU A 134 -2.27 -20.49 -1.93
CA LEU A 134 -1.86 -20.80 -3.30
C LEU A 134 -0.77 -21.88 -3.37
N VAL A 135 -0.08 -22.18 -2.27
CA VAL A 135 0.88 -23.30 -2.24
C VAL A 135 0.22 -24.66 -2.45
N GLU A 136 -1.06 -24.79 -2.07
CA GLU A 136 -1.85 -26.01 -2.32
C GLU A 136 -1.97 -26.31 -3.82
N ILE A 137 -1.83 -25.30 -4.68
CA ILE A 137 -1.88 -25.42 -6.14
C ILE A 137 -0.53 -25.19 -6.82
N GLY A 138 0.56 -25.21 -6.05
CA GLY A 138 1.93 -25.17 -6.58
C GLY A 138 2.50 -23.77 -6.87
N GLU A 139 1.82 -22.70 -6.45
CA GLU A 139 2.33 -21.35 -6.59
C GLU A 139 3.50 -21.07 -5.65
N LYS A 140 4.42 -20.21 -6.10
CA LYS A 140 5.56 -19.78 -5.28
C LYS A 140 5.14 -18.73 -4.25
N PHE A 141 5.83 -18.74 -3.11
CA PHE A 141 5.68 -17.69 -2.11
C PHE A 141 6.16 -16.34 -2.63
N TYR A 142 5.33 -15.32 -2.45
CA TYR A 142 5.70 -13.94 -2.79
C TYR A 142 6.33 -13.20 -1.61
N LEU A 143 6.07 -13.64 -0.37
CA LEU A 143 6.55 -12.95 0.83
C LEU A 143 8.07 -12.70 0.85
N PRO A 144 8.95 -13.61 0.35
CA PRO A 144 10.38 -13.32 0.21
C PRO A 144 10.67 -12.12 -0.70
N THR A 145 9.95 -12.01 -1.82
CA THR A 145 10.06 -10.89 -2.77
C THR A 145 9.64 -9.57 -2.12
N LEU A 146 8.52 -9.57 -1.39
CA LEU A 146 8.08 -8.39 -0.63
C LEU A 146 9.18 -7.92 0.34
N ARG A 147 9.78 -8.84 1.10
CA ARG A 147 10.85 -8.51 2.05
C ARG A 147 12.08 -7.95 1.34
N GLU A 148 12.48 -8.54 0.22
CA GLU A 148 13.62 -8.05 -0.55
C GLU A 148 13.40 -6.61 -1.05
N ILE A 149 12.19 -6.28 -1.53
CA ILE A 149 11.82 -4.92 -1.96
C ILE A 149 11.87 -3.92 -0.78
N TRP A 150 11.43 -4.34 0.41
CA TRP A 150 11.26 -3.47 1.58
C TRP A 150 12.44 -3.44 2.56
N LYS A 151 13.47 -4.28 2.39
CA LYS A 151 14.55 -4.48 3.39
C LYS A 151 15.32 -3.23 3.81
N ASN A 152 15.38 -2.22 2.94
CA ASN A 152 16.06 -0.95 3.20
C ASN A 152 15.08 0.20 3.49
N LYS A 153 13.79 -0.11 3.67
CA LYS A 153 12.70 0.87 3.88
C LYS A 153 12.14 0.82 5.30
N VAL A 154 12.26 -0.33 5.95
CA VAL A 154 11.78 -0.58 7.32
C VAL A 154 12.86 -1.27 8.16
N SER A 155 12.69 -1.27 9.48
CA SER A 155 13.59 -1.99 10.39
C SER A 155 13.47 -3.51 10.23
N GLN A 156 14.46 -4.27 10.72
CA GLN A 156 14.44 -5.74 10.61
C GLN A 156 13.30 -6.41 11.39
N SER A 157 12.90 -5.84 12.53
CA SER A 157 11.73 -6.34 13.29
C SER A 157 10.45 -6.18 12.49
N VAL A 158 10.24 -5.01 11.90
CA VAL A 158 9.10 -4.73 11.01
C VAL A 158 9.15 -5.61 9.77
N LEU A 159 10.30 -5.70 9.09
CA LEU A 159 10.49 -6.49 7.88
C LEU A 159 10.04 -7.95 8.06
N ASN A 160 10.33 -8.52 9.23
CA ASN A 160 10.03 -9.90 9.56
C ASN A 160 8.72 -10.08 10.35
N ALA A 161 7.99 -8.99 10.64
CA ALA A 161 6.80 -8.99 11.49
C ALA A 161 7.04 -9.65 12.88
N LYS A 162 8.21 -9.39 13.47
CA LYS A 162 8.61 -9.94 14.78
C LYS A 162 8.67 -8.81 15.81
N PHE A 163 7.74 -8.83 16.78
CA PHE A 163 7.62 -7.86 17.87
C PHE A 163 7.47 -8.59 19.20
#